data_AF-A0A9E5ZHH4-F1
#
_entry.id   AF-A0A9E5ZHH4-F1
#
_cell.length_a   1.000
_cell.length_b   1.000
_cell.length_c   1.000
_cell.angle_alpha   90.00
_cell.angle_beta   90.00
_cell.angle_gamma   90.00
#
_symmetry.space_group_name_H-M   'P 1'
#
loop_
_entity.id
_entity.type
_entity.pdbx_description
1 polymer ?
#
loop_
_entity_poly.entity_id
_entity_poly.type
_entity_poly.pdbx_seq_one_letter_code
_entity_poly.pdbx_strand_id
1 'polypeptide(L)'
;LKQDFGLDNFCLQDFWATEASFRCIMIAYNLMSLFRHFALNHHNRATLKTLKVYCFALGAWQVKHANRKVLKIALSAKKRPWMKGLFSQIKNLSPPFVYSNA
;
A
#
# COMPACT_ATOMS: atom_id res chain seq x y z
N LEU A 1 -23.12 -7.95 -10.32
CA LEU A 1 -23.52 -6.77 -11.12
C LEU A 1 -24.73 -7.03 -12.02
N LYS A 2 -24.99 -8.26 -12.52
CA LYS A 2 -26.14 -8.55 -13.40
C LYS A 2 -27.39 -9.10 -12.69
N GLN A 3 -27.30 -9.51 -11.42
CA GLN A 3 -28.39 -10.25 -10.75
C GLN A 3 -28.88 -9.66 -9.41
N ASP A 4 -28.27 -8.59 -8.88
CA ASP A 4 -28.71 -7.95 -7.62
C ASP A 4 -29.28 -6.53 -7.78
N PHE A 5 -29.10 -5.92 -8.96
CA PHE A 5 -29.76 -4.67 -9.32
C PHE A 5 -30.81 -4.97 -10.37
N GLY A 6 -31.84 -5.74 -9.98
CA GLY A 6 -33.03 -5.98 -10.79
C GLY A 6 -33.72 -4.65 -11.08
N LEU A 7 -33.20 -3.92 -12.07
CA LEU A 7 -33.77 -2.72 -12.66
C LEU A 7 -34.85 -3.11 -13.69
N ASP A 8 -35.71 -4.07 -13.35
CA ASP A 8 -36.72 -4.57 -14.30
C ASP A 8 -37.84 -3.57 -14.58
N ASN A 9 -37.86 -2.39 -13.92
CA ASN A 9 -38.89 -1.36 -14.15
C ASN A 9 -38.42 0.09 -13.85
N PHE A 10 -37.17 0.46 -14.13
CA PHE A 10 -36.73 1.86 -14.05
C PHE A 10 -36.62 2.51 -15.44
N CYS A 11 -37.67 2.37 -16.25
CA CYS A 11 -37.98 3.40 -17.25
C CYS A 11 -38.81 4.47 -16.53
N LEU A 12 -38.15 5.46 -15.93
CA LEU A 12 -38.87 6.71 -15.62
C LEU A 12 -39.44 7.21 -16.95
N GLN A 13 -40.72 7.57 -16.97
CA GLN A 13 -41.49 7.81 -18.20
C GLN A 13 -40.87 8.90 -19.12
N ASP A 14 -39.92 9.69 -18.60
CA ASP A 14 -39.12 10.65 -19.36
C ASP A 14 -37.63 10.29 -19.38
N PHE A 15 -37.05 10.30 -20.59
CA PHE A 15 -35.61 10.09 -20.85
C PHE A 15 -34.72 10.96 -19.96
N TRP A 16 -35.14 12.21 -19.76
CA TRP A 16 -34.44 13.20 -18.94
C TRP A 16 -34.40 12.85 -17.45
N ALA A 17 -35.45 12.24 -16.92
CA ALA A 17 -35.51 11.84 -15.51
C ALA A 17 -34.58 10.65 -15.23
N THR A 18 -34.48 9.72 -16.18
CA THR A 18 -33.55 8.58 -16.10
C THR A 18 -32.09 9.05 -16.22
N GLU A 19 -31.79 9.97 -17.14
CA GLU A 19 -30.45 10.53 -17.28
C GLU A 19 -30.02 11.33 -16.04
N ALA A 20 -30.91 12.15 -15.48
CA ALA A 20 -30.65 12.88 -14.23
C ALA A 20 -30.37 11.92 -13.07
N SER A 21 -31.11 10.82 -12.98
CA SER A 21 -30.91 9.80 -11.94
C SER A 21 -29.53 9.14 -12.04
N PHE A 22 -29.10 8.76 -13.25
CA PHE A 22 -27.75 8.21 -13.45
C PHE A 22 -26.65 9.21 -13.13
N ARG A 23 -26.81 10.49 -13.50
CA ARG A 23 -25.86 11.56 -13.15
C ARG A 23 -25.77 11.76 -11.64
N CYS A 24 -26.89 11.74 -10.92
CA CYS A 24 -26.93 11.79 -9.46
C CYS A 24 -26.21 10.61 -8.81
N ILE A 25 -26.40 9.38 -9.32
CA ILE A 25 -25.71 8.19 -8.81
C ILE A 25 -24.19 8.30 -9.02
N MET A 26 -23.75 8.80 -10.18
CA MET A 26 -22.31 9.03 -10.43
C MET A 26 -21.71 10.07 -9.47
N ILE A 27 -22.41 11.16 -9.20
CA ILE A 27 -21.97 12.19 -8.25
C ILE A 27 -21.90 11.62 -6.83
N ALA A 28 -22.93 10.89 -6.39
CA ALA A 28 -22.97 10.24 -5.09
C ALA A 28 -21.83 9.23 -4.91
N TYR A 29 -21.51 8.45 -5.95
CA TYR A 29 -20.38 7.53 -5.94
C TYR A 29 -19.05 8.26 -5.79
N ASN A 30 -18.82 9.32 -6.56
CA ASN A 30 -17.60 10.11 -6.47
C ASN A 30 -17.44 10.75 -5.09
N LEU A 31 -18.53 11.26 -4.52
CA LEU A 31 -18.53 11.82 -3.17
C LEU A 31 -18.21 10.77 -2.10
N MET A 32 -18.81 9.58 -2.20
CA MET A 32 -18.54 8.46 -1.29
C MET A 32 -17.10 7.95 -1.42
N SER A 33 -16.55 7.92 -2.64
CA SER A 33 -15.15 7.56 -2.91
C SER A 33 -14.19 8.58 -2.30
N LEU A 34 -14.47 9.88 -2.45
CA LEU A 34 -13.69 10.96 -1.84
C LEU A 34 -13.78 10.91 -0.31
N PHE A 35 -14.98 10.68 0.24
CA PHE A 35 -15.18 10.50 1.67
C PHE A 35 -14.39 9.29 2.19
N ARG A 36 -14.42 8.15 1.49
CA ARG A 36 -13.60 6.99 1.83
C ARG A 36 -12.10 7.31 1.78
N HIS A 37 -11.65 8.10 0.80
CA HIS A 37 -10.25 8.48 0.72
C HIS A 37 -9.82 9.36 1.90
N PHE A 38 -10.63 10.36 2.25
CA PHE A 38 -10.31 11.37 3.25
C PHE A 38 -10.61 10.90 4.68
N ALA A 39 -11.82 10.37 4.93
CA ALA A 39 -12.27 9.95 6.26
C ALA A 39 -11.65 8.62 6.71
N LEU A 40 -11.52 7.64 5.81
CA LEU A 40 -10.86 6.37 6.15
C LEU A 40 -9.33 6.43 6.07
N ASN A 41 -8.74 7.60 5.78
CA ASN A 41 -7.30 7.83 5.71
C ASN A 41 -6.62 6.58 5.16
N HIS A 42 -6.85 6.28 3.87
CA HIS A 42 -6.14 5.20 3.18
C HIS A 42 -4.67 5.63 2.97
N HIS A 43 -4.05 6.13 4.04
CA HIS A 43 -2.64 6.10 4.31
C HIS A 43 -2.25 4.65 4.08
N ASN A 44 -1.82 4.40 2.86
CA ASN A 44 -1.43 3.13 2.28
C ASN A 44 -0.79 2.29 3.38
N ARG A 45 -1.59 1.45 4.05
CA ARG A 45 -1.11 0.55 5.09
C ARG A 45 -0.24 -0.38 4.29
N ALA A 46 1.05 -0.06 4.22
CA ALA A 46 2.02 -0.84 3.50
C ALA A 46 1.97 -2.21 4.17
N THR A 47 1.22 -3.13 3.55
CA THR A 47 1.10 -4.49 4.05
C THR A 47 2.51 -5.01 4.18
N LEU A 48 2.77 -5.81 5.21
CA LEU A 48 4.12 -6.32 5.49
C LEU A 48 4.73 -7.02 4.26
N LYS A 49 3.88 -7.59 3.38
CA LYS A 49 4.24 -8.08 2.03
C LYS A 49 4.82 -6.98 1.12
N THR A 50 4.12 -5.87 0.96
CA THR A 50 4.56 -4.71 0.16
C THR A 50 5.82 -4.09 0.75
N LEU A 51 5.91 -3.94 2.07
CA LEU A 51 7.10 -3.43 2.74
C LEU A 51 8.31 -4.37 2.55
N LYS A 52 8.09 -5.70 2.64
CA LYS A 52 9.14 -6.69 2.38
C LYS A 52 9.68 -6.59 0.96
N VAL A 53 8.80 -6.40 -0.03
CA VAL A 53 9.25 -6.17 -1.42
C VAL A 53 10.07 -4.88 -1.52
N TYR A 54 9.59 -3.76 -0.99
CA TYR A 54 10.34 -2.50 -1.07
C TYR A 54 11.67 -2.49 -0.30
N CYS A 55 11.74 -3.21 0.83
CA CYS A 55 12.92 -3.21 1.71
C CYS A 55 13.93 -4.32 1.37
N PHE A 56 13.46 -5.50 0.96
CA PHE A 56 14.30 -6.68 0.72
C PHE A 56 14.46 -7.05 -0.75
N ALA A 57 13.69 -6.49 -1.69
CA ALA A 57 14.01 -6.59 -3.13
C ALA A 57 15.16 -5.64 -3.55
N LEU A 58 15.97 -5.20 -2.59
CA LEU A 58 17.23 -4.51 -2.83
C LEU A 58 18.33 -5.55 -2.82
N GLY A 59 19.01 -5.74 -3.95
CA GLY A 59 20.19 -6.59 -4.02
C GLY A 59 21.23 -6.10 -3.02
N ALA A 60 21.72 -6.99 -2.15
CA ALA A 60 22.77 -6.67 -1.20
C ALA A 60 23.83 -7.78 -1.19
N TRP A 61 25.08 -7.42 -0.99
CA TRP A 61 26.18 -8.36 -0.91
C TRP A 61 27.18 -7.95 0.18
N GLN A 62 27.73 -8.95 0.86
CA GLN A 62 28.70 -8.74 1.93
C GLN A 62 30.11 -8.65 1.34
N VAL A 63 30.86 -7.63 1.74
CA VAL A 63 32.26 -7.42 1.35
C VAL A 63 33.11 -7.29 2.61
N LYS A 64 34.33 -7.85 2.59
CA LYS A 64 35.36 -7.51 3.58
C LYS A 64 36.15 -6.31 3.06
N HIS A 65 36.15 -5.21 3.81
CA HIS A 65 36.96 -4.03 3.51
C HIS A 65 37.65 -3.57 4.79
N ALA A 66 38.97 -3.37 4.74
CA ALA A 66 39.77 -2.89 5.88
C ALA A 66 39.50 -3.63 7.20
N ASN A 67 39.56 -4.96 7.19
CA ASN A 67 39.28 -5.84 8.33
C ASN A 67 37.88 -5.69 8.97
N ARG A 68 36.93 -5.07 8.24
CA ARG A 68 35.53 -4.93 8.66
C ARG A 68 34.62 -5.65 7.67
N LYS A 69 33.60 -6.34 8.19
CA LYS A 69 32.51 -6.90 7.37
C LYS A 69 31.53 -5.77 7.05
N VAL A 70 31.41 -5.41 5.78
CA VAL A 70 30.55 -4.33 5.30
C VAL A 70 29.50 -4.91 4.35
N LEU A 71 28.23 -4.59 4.59
CA LEU A 71 27.13 -4.97 3.69
C LEU A 71 26.91 -3.83 2.67
N LYS A 72 27.15 -4.11 1.38
CA LYS A 72 26.81 -3.20 0.29
C LYS A 72 25.38 -3.49 -0.17
N ILE A 73 24.58 -2.43 -0.35
CA ILE A 73 23.18 -2.52 -0.77
C ILE A 73 23.06 -1.71 -2.06
N ALA A 74 22.41 -2.27 -3.09
CA ALA A 74 22.21 -1.67 -4.40
C ALA A 74 21.12 -0.57 -4.36
N LEU A 75 21.34 0.48 -3.58
CA LEU A 75 20.45 1.63 -3.48
C LEU A 75 21.11 2.84 -4.14
N SER A 76 20.51 3.35 -5.23
CA SER A 76 20.99 4.53 -5.95
C SER A 76 20.75 5.85 -5.18
N ALA A 77 19.79 5.86 -4.24
CA ALA A 77 19.38 7.06 -3.51
C ALA A 77 20.05 7.22 -2.13
N LYS A 78 20.15 8.46 -1.66
CA LYS A 78 20.59 8.84 -0.31
C LYS A 78 19.84 8.02 0.75
N LYS A 79 20.57 7.46 1.74
CA LYS A 79 20.03 6.60 2.81
C LYS A 79 18.82 7.26 3.46
N ARG A 80 17.64 6.65 3.31
CA ARG A 80 16.37 7.18 3.84
C ARG A 80 16.42 7.25 5.38
N PRO A 81 15.88 8.31 6.03
CA PRO A 81 15.93 8.45 7.49
C PRO A 81 15.34 7.26 8.25
N TRP A 82 14.25 6.67 7.76
CA TRP A 82 13.62 5.50 8.40
C TRP A 82 14.54 4.27 8.45
N MET A 83 15.44 4.07 7.45
CA MET A 83 16.39 2.95 7.48
C MET A 83 17.36 3.09 8.65
N LYS A 84 17.75 4.32 9.01
CA LYS A 84 18.58 4.55 10.20
C LYS A 84 17.85 4.11 11.46
N GLY A 85 16.56 4.42 11.57
CA GLY A 85 15.71 3.97 12.67
C GLY A 85 15.60 2.44 12.73
N LEU A 86 15.42 1.77 11.60
CA LEU A 86 15.39 0.30 11.56
C LEU A 86 16.71 -0.30 12.06
N PHE A 87 17.86 0.18 11.56
CA PHE A 87 19.16 -0.30 12.02
C PHE A 87 19.49 0.08 13.48
N SER A 88 18.96 1.19 14.01
CA SER A 88 19.14 1.50 15.44
C SER A 88 18.35 0.56 16.33
N GLN A 89 17.16 0.13 15.92
CA GLN A 89 16.38 -0.87 16.66
C GLN A 89 17.01 -2.27 16.60
N ILE A 90 17.60 -2.65 15.45
CA ILE A 90 18.31 -3.94 15.31
C ILE A 90 19.49 -4.04 16.29
N LYS A 91 20.18 -2.93 16.61
CA LYS A 91 21.26 -2.93 17.61
C LYS A 91 20.79 -3.33 19.02
N ASN A 92 19.52 -3.07 19.33
CA ASN A 92 18.92 -3.41 20.62
C ASN A 92 18.40 -4.86 20.64
N LEU A 93 18.40 -5.54 19.49
CA LEU A 93 17.99 -6.93 19.38
C LEU A 93 19.18 -7.82 19.73
N SER A 94 19.14 -8.47 20.89
CA SER A 94 20.16 -9.42 21.32
C SER A 94 19.91 -10.80 20.69
N PRO A 95 20.95 -11.51 20.23
CA PRO A 95 20.83 -12.90 19.82
C PRO A 95 20.39 -13.80 21.00
N PRO A 96 19.78 -14.98 20.76
CA PRO A 96 19.64 -15.67 19.47
C PRO A 96 18.37 -15.27 18.70
N PHE A 97 18.52 -15.12 17.38
CA PHE A 97 17.38 -14.93 16.48
C PHE A 97 16.86 -16.29 16.03
N VAL A 98 15.68 -16.67 16.51
CA VAL A 98 14.99 -17.88 16.04
C VAL A 98 14.17 -17.50 14.81
N TYR A 99 14.62 -17.96 13.64
CA TYR A 99 13.88 -17.81 12.40
C TYR A 99 13.05 -19.07 12.17
N SER A 100 11.77 -18.91 11.84
CA SER A 100 10.92 -20.03 11.41
C SER A 100 11.30 -20.40 9.98
N ASN A 101 11.63 -21.67 9.73
CA ASN A 101 12.03 -22.20 8.43
C ASN A 101 10.81 -22.48 7.52
N ALA A 102 9.80 -21.60 7.54
CA ALA A 102 8.59 -21.73 6.73
C ALA A 102 8.73 -21.04 5.37
#